data_AF-A0A4Y9R0J7-F1
#
_entry.id   AF-A0A4Y9R0J7-F1
#
_cell.length_a   1.000
_cell.length_b   1.000
_cell.length_c   1.000
_cell.angle_alpha   90.00
_cell.angle_beta   90.00
_cell.angle_gamma   90.00
#
_symmetry.space_group_name_H-M   'P 1'
#
loop_
_entity.id
_entity.type
_entity.pdbx_description
1 polymer ?
#
loop_
_entity_poly.entity_id
_entity_poly.type
_entity_poly.pdbx_seq_one_letter_code
_entity_poly.pdbx_strand_id
1 'polypeptide(L)'
;MKTSIQRPPLPLKACLFISLGIFSSLLVLEKVIASDPKVSFLILFSTGWLLWTFLEYFIHRFLMHELIIPGSKDNLFHHHEHHRNPQDLKVKLPHRLVFLLIFLIALKLSIQSGGYTPIFSGLLGGFSTYNLIHYLLHQPIGRYFFPRVQRAHILHHYHRPHHGYSFSTSLWDWLFGTQPPKSDIINQSMLKKYFHKTNFPITNQNQKL
;
A
#
# COMPACT_ATOMS: atom_id res chain seq x y z
N MET A 1 -13.47 -19.29 20.14
CA MET A 1 -12.03 -19.55 19.95
C MET A 1 -11.29 -18.20 19.92
N LYS A 2 -10.71 -17.76 21.04
CA LYS A 2 -9.91 -16.52 21.12
C LYS A 2 -8.50 -16.82 20.62
N THR A 3 -8.12 -16.27 19.46
CA THR A 3 -6.72 -15.90 19.15
C THR A 3 -6.71 -14.81 18.07
N SER A 4 -7.18 -13.60 18.38
CA SER A 4 -6.76 -12.40 17.63
C SER A 4 -5.86 -11.61 18.55
N ILE A 5 -4.56 -11.92 18.54
CA ILE A 5 -3.59 -10.99 19.11
C ILE A 5 -3.63 -9.76 18.20
N GLN A 6 -4.52 -8.81 18.48
CA GLN A 6 -4.42 -7.47 17.93
C GLN A 6 -3.31 -6.80 18.72
N ARG A 7 -2.10 -6.84 18.14
CA ARG A 7 -1.00 -6.03 18.65
C ARG A 7 -1.37 -4.56 18.39
N PRO A 8 -1.10 -3.64 19.33
CA PRO A 8 -1.33 -2.23 19.06
C PRO A 8 -0.50 -1.80 17.83
N PRO A 9 -1.05 -0.92 16.97
CA PRO A 9 -0.30 -0.37 15.84
C PRO A 9 1.02 0.23 16.31
N LEU A 10 2.12 -0.13 15.64
CA LEU A 10 3.42 0.44 15.99
C LEU A 10 3.44 1.95 15.69
N PRO A 11 4.13 2.75 16.52
CA PRO A 11 4.28 4.18 16.26
C PRO A 11 5.24 4.44 15.09
N LEU A 12 5.13 5.64 14.49
CA LEU A 12 5.95 6.11 13.38
C LEU A 12 7.45 5.77 13.53
N LYS A 13 8.03 6.09 14.70
CA LYS A 13 9.47 5.86 14.96
C LYS A 13 9.86 4.39 14.88
N ALA A 14 9.01 3.49 15.38
CA ALA A 14 9.26 2.06 15.33
C ALA A 14 9.15 1.53 13.89
N CYS A 15 8.13 1.96 13.14
CA CYS A 15 7.98 1.62 11.73
C CYS A 15 9.21 2.05 10.92
N LEU A 16 9.69 3.28 11.10
CA LEU A 16 10.88 3.80 10.43
C LEU A 16 12.14 3.01 10.80
N PHE A 17 12.35 2.71 12.08
CA PHE A 17 13.53 1.95 12.53
C PHE A 17 13.55 0.53 11.96
N ILE A 18 12.42 -0.18 12.01
CA ILE A 18 12.29 -1.54 11.47
C ILE A 18 12.52 -1.53 9.95
N SER A 19 11.88 -0.60 9.23
CA SER A 19 12.05 -0.47 7.78
C SER A 19 13.49 -0.14 7.41
N LEU A 20 14.15 0.76 8.14
CA LEU A 20 15.56 1.08 7.93
C LEU A 20 16.42 -0.18 8.07
N GLY A 21 16.22 -0.98 9.11
CA GLY A 21 16.91 -2.25 9.29
C GLY A 21 16.72 -3.22 8.13
N ILE A 22 15.49 -3.35 7.61
CA ILE A 22 15.18 -4.19 6.44
C ILE A 22 15.92 -3.69 5.20
N PHE A 23 15.80 -2.39 4.86
CA PHE A 23 16.42 -1.84 3.65
C PHE A 23 17.94 -1.86 3.73
N SER A 24 18.54 -1.51 4.87
CA SER A 24 19.99 -1.64 5.08
C SER A 24 20.46 -3.09 4.91
N SER A 25 19.70 -4.06 5.43
CA SER A 25 20.04 -5.49 5.27
C SER A 25 19.98 -5.93 3.80
N LEU A 26 19.01 -5.47 3.01
CA LEU A 26 18.91 -5.78 1.58
C LEU A 26 20.07 -5.18 0.78
N LEU A 27 20.52 -3.98 1.12
CA LEU A 27 21.69 -3.35 0.49
C LEU A 27 22.99 -4.08 0.86
N VAL A 28 23.15 -4.50 2.11
CA VAL A 28 24.30 -5.34 2.52
C VAL A 28 24.26 -6.70 1.82
N LEU A 29 23.08 -7.32 1.74
CA LEU A 29 22.89 -8.60 1.05
C LEU A 29 23.31 -8.51 -0.42
N GLU A 30 22.95 -7.42 -1.10
CA GLU A 30 23.39 -7.16 -2.47
C GLU A 30 24.91 -7.12 -2.57
N LYS A 31 25.58 -6.37 -1.69
CA LYS A 31 27.05 -6.27 -1.70
C LYS A 31 27.77 -7.58 -1.39
N VAL A 32 27.17 -8.44 -0.58
CA VAL A 32 27.78 -9.71 -0.16
C VAL A 32 27.56 -10.82 -1.19
N ILE A 33 26.38 -10.89 -1.82
CA ILE A 33 25.98 -12.04 -2.64
C ILE A 33 26.03 -11.74 -4.14
N ALA A 34 25.87 -10.48 -4.55
CA ALA A 34 25.76 -10.15 -5.96
C ALA A 34 27.14 -10.01 -6.64
N SER A 35 27.76 -11.15 -6.94
CA SER A 35 28.92 -11.20 -7.84
C SER A 35 28.51 -11.06 -9.32
N ASP A 36 27.28 -11.46 -9.67
CA ASP A 36 26.69 -11.32 -11.01
C ASP A 36 25.87 -10.01 -11.10
N PRO A 37 26.13 -9.13 -12.09
CA PRO A 37 25.34 -7.92 -12.34
C PRO A 37 23.82 -8.16 -12.46
N LYS A 38 23.39 -9.32 -12.96
CA LYS A 38 21.97 -9.67 -13.07
C LYS A 38 21.34 -9.93 -11.70
N VAL A 39 22.08 -10.59 -10.81
CA VAL A 39 21.64 -10.83 -9.42
C VAL A 39 21.58 -9.52 -8.65
N SER A 40 22.59 -8.64 -8.82
CA SER A 40 22.57 -7.28 -8.26
C SER A 40 21.35 -6.51 -8.74
N PHE A 41 21.09 -6.51 -10.06
CA PHE A 41 19.93 -5.85 -10.64
C PHE A 41 18.62 -6.34 -10.01
N LEU A 42 18.42 -7.65 -9.88
CA LEU A 42 17.18 -8.21 -9.31
C LEU A 42 17.01 -7.81 -7.84
N ILE A 43 18.07 -7.90 -7.03
CA ILE A 43 18.00 -7.51 -5.60
C ILE A 43 17.69 -6.03 -5.47
N LEU A 44 18.38 -5.16 -6.21
CA LEU A 44 18.17 -3.71 -6.17
C LEU A 44 16.80 -3.32 -6.70
N PHE A 45 16.33 -3.94 -7.79
CA PHE A 45 14.98 -3.72 -8.31
C PHE A 45 13.91 -4.13 -7.30
N SER A 46 14.01 -5.33 -6.73
CA SER A 46 13.08 -5.81 -5.70
C SER A 46 13.13 -4.93 -4.45
N THR A 47 14.30 -4.40 -4.09
CA THR A 47 14.46 -3.43 -2.98
C THR A 47 13.70 -2.13 -3.29
N GLY A 48 13.82 -1.60 -4.50
CA GLY A 48 13.07 -0.42 -4.95
C GLY A 48 11.56 -0.65 -4.95
N TRP A 49 11.10 -1.81 -5.41
CA TRP A 49 9.68 -2.18 -5.37
C TRP A 49 9.18 -2.33 -3.94
N LEU A 50 9.94 -2.98 -3.06
CA LEU A 50 9.59 -3.09 -1.64
C LEU A 50 9.55 -1.72 -0.97
N LEU A 51 10.49 -0.83 -1.31
CA LEU A 51 10.50 0.57 -0.86
C LEU A 51 9.24 1.30 -1.29
N TRP A 52 8.78 1.11 -2.54
CA TRP A 52 7.49 1.65 -2.97
C TRP A 52 6.35 1.17 -2.06
N THR A 53 6.24 -0.14 -1.81
CA THR A 53 5.15 -0.66 -0.97
C THR A 53 5.19 -0.13 0.46
N PHE A 54 6.39 0.18 0.97
CA PHE A 54 6.53 0.85 2.26
C PHE A 54 6.05 2.31 2.21
N LEU A 55 6.45 3.06 1.18
CA LEU A 55 6.03 4.44 0.99
C LEU A 55 4.51 4.54 0.83
N GLU A 56 3.90 3.62 0.09
CA GLU A 56 2.45 3.49 -0.02
C GLU A 56 1.79 3.36 1.35
N TYR A 57 2.23 2.42 2.19
CA TYR A 57 1.75 2.26 3.56
C TYR A 57 1.96 3.54 4.40
N PHE A 58 3.17 4.09 4.31
CA PHE A 58 3.59 5.25 5.11
C PHE A 58 2.76 6.49 4.79
N ILE A 59 2.60 6.79 3.49
CA ILE A 59 1.81 7.91 3.01
C ILE A 59 0.35 7.70 3.41
N HIS A 60 -0.21 6.52 3.16
CA HIS A 60 -1.62 6.28 3.45
C HIS A 60 -1.93 6.39 4.94
N ARG A 61 -1.11 5.78 5.80
CA ARG A 61 -1.31 5.84 7.25
C ARG A 61 -0.95 7.21 7.83
N PHE A 62 0.33 7.58 7.77
CA PHE A 62 0.83 8.70 8.55
C PHE A 62 0.49 10.04 7.92
N LEU A 63 0.53 10.14 6.59
CA LEU A 63 0.25 11.40 5.90
C LEU A 63 -1.26 11.60 5.71
N MET A 64 -1.95 10.64 5.09
CA MET A 64 -3.35 10.83 4.69
C MET A 64 -4.37 10.61 5.83
N HIS A 65 -4.08 9.75 6.81
CA HIS A 65 -4.99 9.46 7.93
C HIS A 65 -4.59 10.12 9.26
N GLU A 66 -3.31 10.12 9.62
CA GLU A 66 -2.87 10.67 10.91
C GLU A 66 -2.54 12.17 10.86
N LEU A 67 -1.88 12.66 9.80
CA LEU A 67 -1.50 14.07 9.68
C LEU A 67 -2.60 14.95 9.07
N ILE A 68 -3.25 14.47 8.00
CA ILE A 68 -4.33 15.21 7.33
C ILE A 68 -5.64 14.95 8.08
N ILE A 69 -6.06 15.93 8.88
CA ILE A 69 -7.25 15.84 9.74
C ILE A 69 -8.53 15.72 8.86
N PRO A 70 -9.45 14.78 9.17
CA PRO A 70 -10.75 14.70 8.52
C PRO A 70 -11.50 16.04 8.57
N GLY A 71 -11.86 16.59 7.41
CA GLY A 71 -12.56 17.88 7.29
C GLY A 71 -11.66 19.07 6.93
N SER A 72 -10.34 18.91 6.98
CA SER A 72 -9.41 19.85 6.34
C SER A 72 -9.47 19.73 4.81
N LYS A 73 -9.08 20.80 4.09
CA LYS A 73 -8.98 20.76 2.62
C LYS A 73 -7.76 19.90 2.21
N ASP A 74 -7.95 18.59 2.11
CA ASP A 74 -6.98 17.70 1.47
C ASP A 74 -7.01 17.89 -0.06
N ASN A 75 -6.40 18.98 -0.52
CA ASN A 75 -6.29 19.29 -1.95
C ASN A 75 -5.15 18.53 -2.64
N LEU A 76 -4.31 17.83 -1.87
CA LEU A 76 -3.16 17.13 -2.43
C LEU A 76 -3.56 15.72 -2.85
N PHE A 77 -4.09 14.93 -1.93
CA PHE A 77 -4.42 13.52 -2.19
C PHE A 77 -5.90 13.30 -2.49
N HIS A 78 -6.77 14.20 -2.01
CA HIS A 78 -8.24 14.04 -2.05
C HIS A 78 -8.69 12.71 -1.40
N HIS A 79 -7.92 12.25 -0.42
CA HIS A 79 -8.07 10.95 0.23
C HIS A 79 -9.39 10.86 1.00
N HIS A 80 -9.71 11.90 1.77
CA HIS A 80 -10.98 11.97 2.51
C HIS A 80 -12.20 12.07 1.57
N GLU A 81 -12.04 12.67 0.38
CA GLU A 81 -13.10 12.67 -0.65
C GLU A 81 -13.28 11.27 -1.24
N HIS A 82 -12.19 10.56 -1.52
CA HIS A 82 -12.23 9.16 -1.94
C HIS A 82 -12.91 8.26 -0.89
N HIS A 83 -12.66 8.47 0.40
CA HIS A 83 -13.39 7.76 1.47
C HIS A 83 -14.90 7.99 1.46
N ARG A 84 -15.33 9.20 1.09
CA ARG A 84 -16.76 9.55 0.96
C ARG A 84 -17.35 8.99 -0.33
N ASN A 85 -16.58 8.98 -1.40
CA ASN A 85 -16.96 8.53 -2.73
C ASN A 85 -15.93 7.51 -3.26
N PRO A 86 -15.96 6.23 -2.79
CA PRO A 86 -14.94 5.23 -3.14
C PRO A 86 -14.82 4.93 -4.64
N GLN A 87 -15.81 5.34 -5.44
CA GLN A 87 -15.79 5.21 -6.90
C GLN A 87 -14.95 6.30 -7.59
N ASP A 88 -14.72 7.44 -6.94
CA ASP A 88 -13.88 8.48 -7.50
C ASP A 88 -12.41 8.11 -7.29
N LEU A 89 -11.84 7.44 -8.28
CA LEU A 89 -10.43 7.04 -8.34
C LEU A 89 -9.56 8.10 -9.04
N LYS A 90 -10.09 9.31 -9.27
CA LYS A 90 -9.37 10.34 -10.04
C LYS A 90 -8.16 10.85 -9.28
N VAL A 91 -6.98 10.54 -9.81
CA VAL A 91 -5.73 11.20 -9.43
C VAL A 91 -5.72 12.63 -9.98
N LYS A 92 -5.79 13.62 -9.10
CA LYS A 92 -5.83 15.04 -9.44
C LYS A 92 -4.44 15.58 -9.81
N LEU A 93 -4.39 16.73 -10.49
CA LEU A 93 -3.14 17.31 -11.00
C LEU A 93 -2.08 17.56 -9.91
N PRO A 94 -2.41 18.13 -8.72
CA PRO A 94 -1.41 18.35 -7.68
C PRO A 94 -0.70 17.06 -7.23
N HIS A 95 -1.47 15.98 -7.06
CA HIS A 95 -0.96 14.64 -6.75
C HIS A 95 0.06 14.19 -7.82
N ARG A 96 -0.29 14.32 -9.11
CA ARG A 96 0.60 13.94 -10.23
C ARG A 96 1.91 14.74 -10.23
N LEU A 97 1.84 16.04 -9.98
CA LEU A 97 3.02 16.92 -9.98
C LEU A 97 3.98 16.59 -8.84
N VAL A 98 3.47 16.27 -7.65
CA VAL A 98 4.31 15.86 -6.52
C VAL A 98 5.04 14.55 -6.81
N PHE A 99 4.34 13.52 -7.32
CA PHE A 99 5.02 12.27 -7.68
C PHE A 99 6.01 12.46 -8.84
N LEU A 100 5.68 13.28 -9.84
CA LEU A 100 6.63 13.63 -10.90
C LEU A 100 7.91 14.25 -10.32
N LEU A 101 7.80 15.21 -9.41
CA LEU A 101 8.95 15.84 -8.78
C LEU A 101 9.78 14.83 -7.97
N ILE A 102 9.11 13.98 -7.18
CA ILE A 102 9.77 12.91 -6.41
C ILE A 102 10.53 11.97 -7.35
N PHE A 103 9.93 11.56 -8.48
CA PHE A 103 10.59 10.68 -9.44
C PHE A 103 11.76 11.36 -10.15
N LEU A 104 11.67 12.65 -10.50
CA LEU A 104 12.79 13.37 -11.10
C LEU A 104 13.96 13.51 -10.11
N ILE A 105 13.68 13.78 -8.84
CA ILE A 105 14.71 13.82 -7.78
C ILE A 105 15.33 12.43 -7.60
N ALA A 106 14.51 11.38 -7.49
CA ALA A 106 14.97 10.01 -7.34
C ALA A 106 15.82 9.55 -8.54
N LEU A 107 15.42 9.91 -9.76
CA LEU A 107 16.19 9.64 -10.98
C LEU A 107 17.53 10.36 -10.95
N LYS A 108 17.55 11.66 -10.61
CA LYS A 108 18.79 12.44 -10.49
C LYS A 108 19.75 11.81 -9.49
N LEU A 109 19.28 11.51 -8.28
CA LEU A 109 20.08 10.86 -7.24
C LEU A 109 20.58 9.48 -7.68
N SER A 110 19.73 8.74 -8.38
CA SER A 110 20.09 7.42 -8.90
C SER A 110 21.20 7.48 -9.97
N ILE A 111 21.19 8.49 -10.84
CA ILE A 111 22.25 8.70 -11.83
C ILE A 111 23.55 9.11 -11.13
N GLN A 112 23.47 10.03 -10.15
CA GLN A 112 24.63 10.54 -9.42
C GLN A 112 25.32 9.48 -8.55
N SER A 113 24.56 8.53 -8.01
CA SER A 113 25.07 7.54 -7.06
C SER A 113 25.77 6.34 -7.72
N GLY A 114 25.65 6.16 -9.03
CA GLY A 114 26.31 5.09 -9.79
C GLY A 114 25.86 3.68 -9.38
N GLY A 115 25.04 3.03 -10.20
CA GLY A 115 24.65 1.62 -9.99
C GLY A 115 23.34 1.37 -9.22
N TYR A 116 22.66 2.41 -8.73
CA TYR A 116 21.36 2.28 -8.05
C TYR A 116 20.15 2.56 -8.95
N THR A 117 20.34 2.66 -10.26
CA THR A 117 19.25 2.76 -11.25
C THR A 117 18.22 1.63 -11.17
N PRO A 118 18.55 0.39 -10.77
CA PRO A 118 17.53 -0.63 -10.59
C PRO A 118 16.59 -0.32 -9.41
N ILE A 119 17.06 0.30 -8.32
CA ILE A 119 16.18 0.74 -7.21
C ILE A 119 15.16 1.75 -7.72
N PHE A 120 15.59 2.73 -8.51
CA PHE A 120 14.69 3.70 -9.13
C PHE A 120 13.65 3.02 -10.03
N SER A 121 14.08 2.08 -10.88
CA SER A 121 13.18 1.30 -11.75
C SER A 121 12.17 0.49 -10.93
N GLY A 122 12.60 -0.12 -9.83
CA GLY A 122 11.73 -0.84 -8.90
C GLY A 122 10.71 0.06 -8.24
N LEU A 123 11.13 1.26 -7.81
CA LEU A 123 10.25 2.27 -7.20
C LEU A 123 9.16 2.72 -8.17
N LEU A 124 9.53 3.02 -9.43
CA LEU A 124 8.60 3.43 -10.48
C LEU A 124 7.66 2.29 -10.89
N GLY A 125 8.18 1.06 -11.00
CA GLY A 125 7.38 -0.14 -11.25
C GLY A 125 6.38 -0.39 -10.11
N GLY A 126 6.80 -0.19 -8.87
CA GLY A 126 5.94 -0.23 -7.69
C GLY A 126 4.79 0.77 -7.78
N PHE A 127 5.09 2.05 -8.01
CA PHE A 127 4.06 3.09 -8.17
C PHE A 127 3.06 2.77 -9.28
N SER A 128 3.55 2.31 -10.42
CA SER A 128 2.70 1.97 -11.56
C SER A 128 1.79 0.78 -11.25
N THR A 129 2.33 -0.26 -10.62
CA THR A 129 1.56 -1.44 -10.21
C THR A 129 0.56 -1.11 -9.10
N TYR A 130 0.89 -0.24 -8.16
CA TYR A 130 -0.04 0.25 -7.14
C TYR A 130 -1.29 0.87 -7.73
N ASN A 131 -1.16 1.76 -8.73
CA ASN A 131 -2.33 2.39 -9.34
C ASN A 131 -3.26 1.37 -9.99
N LEU A 132 -2.69 0.36 -10.68
CA LEU A 132 -3.46 -0.73 -11.26
C LEU A 132 -4.12 -1.60 -10.19
N ILE A 133 -3.37 -1.99 -9.15
CA ILE A 133 -3.91 -2.81 -8.06
C ILE A 133 -5.03 -2.06 -7.36
N HIS A 134 -4.84 -0.79 -7.01
CA HIS A 134 -5.88 0.03 -6.38
C HIS A 134 -7.15 0.07 -7.22
N TYR A 135 -7.04 0.28 -8.53
CA TYR A 135 -8.19 0.18 -9.44
C TYR A 135 -8.87 -1.21 -9.36
N LEU A 136 -8.10 -2.29 -9.42
CA LEU A 136 -8.63 -3.66 -9.35
C LEU A 136 -9.28 -3.98 -7.99
N LEU A 137 -8.78 -3.41 -6.89
CA LEU A 137 -9.39 -3.56 -5.56
C LEU A 137 -10.79 -2.93 -5.52
N HIS A 138 -11.04 -1.87 -6.28
CA HIS A 138 -12.38 -1.29 -6.46
C HIS A 138 -13.25 -2.04 -7.48
N GLN A 139 -12.77 -3.15 -8.03
CA GLN A 139 -13.55 -4.01 -8.93
C GLN A 139 -13.86 -5.38 -8.29
N PRO A 140 -15.02 -6.00 -8.59
CA PRO A 140 -15.35 -7.36 -8.14
C PRO A 140 -14.23 -8.39 -8.36
N ILE A 141 -13.47 -8.22 -9.45
CA ILE A 141 -12.42 -9.15 -9.87
C ILE A 141 -11.20 -9.12 -8.95
N GLY A 142 -11.01 -8.05 -8.17
CA GLY A 142 -9.91 -7.92 -7.22
C GLY A 142 -9.84 -9.07 -6.21
N ARG A 143 -10.96 -9.73 -5.89
CA ARG A 143 -11.01 -10.86 -4.94
C ARG A 143 -10.24 -12.07 -5.41
N TYR A 144 -10.09 -12.24 -6.72
CA TYR A 144 -9.41 -13.40 -7.30
C TYR A 144 -7.89 -13.22 -7.31
N PHE A 145 -7.43 -11.98 -7.47
CA PHE A 145 -6.00 -11.65 -7.55
C PHE A 145 -5.41 -11.21 -6.20
N PHE A 146 -6.18 -10.43 -5.44
CA PHE A 146 -5.73 -9.79 -4.19
C PHE A 146 -6.77 -9.93 -3.06
N PRO A 147 -7.23 -11.15 -2.71
CA PRO A 147 -8.34 -11.37 -1.78
C PRO A 147 -8.13 -10.71 -0.41
N ARG A 148 -6.93 -10.84 0.16
CA ARG A 148 -6.62 -10.31 1.50
C ARG A 148 -6.59 -8.78 1.50
N VAL A 149 -5.97 -8.20 0.48
CA VAL A 149 -5.86 -6.74 0.34
C VAL A 149 -7.22 -6.13 0.05
N GLN A 150 -8.01 -6.72 -0.86
CA GLN A 150 -9.35 -6.20 -1.16
C GLN A 150 -10.26 -6.26 0.08
N ARG A 151 -10.23 -7.37 0.82
CA ARG A 151 -10.92 -7.48 2.10
C ARG A 151 -10.48 -6.37 3.06
N ALA A 152 -9.18 -6.16 3.20
CA ALA A 152 -8.65 -5.13 4.09
C ALA A 152 -9.07 -3.71 3.66
N HIS A 153 -9.02 -3.41 2.36
CA HIS A 153 -9.41 -2.12 1.80
C HIS A 153 -10.91 -1.83 1.95
N ILE A 154 -11.77 -2.84 1.75
CA ILE A 154 -13.22 -2.69 2.02
C ILE A 154 -13.45 -2.40 3.51
N LEU A 155 -12.81 -3.15 4.41
CA LEU A 155 -12.94 -2.91 5.85
C LEU A 155 -12.40 -1.53 6.23
N HIS A 156 -11.29 -1.10 5.63
CA HIS A 156 -10.71 0.21 5.82
C HIS A 156 -11.72 1.34 5.52
N HIS A 157 -12.41 1.23 4.37
CA HIS A 157 -13.41 2.21 3.95
C HIS A 157 -14.65 2.31 4.86
N TYR A 158 -15.09 1.23 5.51
CA TYR A 158 -16.40 1.19 6.17
C TYR A 158 -16.43 0.80 7.64
N HIS A 159 -15.43 0.09 8.13
CA HIS A 159 -15.49 -0.54 9.47
C HIS A 159 -14.27 -0.26 10.33
N ARG A 160 -13.08 -0.19 9.72
CA ARG A 160 -11.78 -0.07 10.39
C ARG A 160 -10.90 0.98 9.69
N PRO A 161 -11.25 2.28 9.75
CA PRO A 161 -10.47 3.34 9.11
C PRO A 161 -9.01 3.42 9.59
N HIS A 162 -8.72 2.85 10.77
CA HIS A 162 -7.37 2.78 11.32
C HIS A 162 -6.60 1.47 11.02
N HIS A 163 -7.05 0.67 10.06
CA HIS A 163 -6.45 -0.62 9.67
C HIS A 163 -6.47 -0.78 8.15
N GLY A 164 -5.63 -1.65 7.59
CA GLY A 164 -5.65 -1.98 6.16
C GLY A 164 -5.14 -0.83 5.29
N TYR A 165 -3.98 -0.28 5.63
CA TYR A 165 -3.38 0.85 4.91
C TYR A 165 -2.64 0.45 3.64
N SER A 166 -2.29 -0.83 3.47
CA SER A 166 -1.58 -1.29 2.28
C SER A 166 -2.52 -1.73 1.17
N PHE A 167 -2.11 -1.48 -0.07
CA PHE A 167 -2.78 -1.82 -1.32
C PHE A 167 -1.98 -2.83 -2.15
N SER A 168 -0.65 -2.70 -2.23
CA SER A 168 0.17 -3.60 -3.06
C SER A 168 0.45 -4.95 -2.39
N THR A 169 0.55 -4.97 -1.06
CA THR A 169 0.87 -6.17 -0.28
C THR A 169 0.31 -6.05 1.14
N SER A 170 0.01 -7.16 1.80
CA SER A 170 -0.43 -7.16 3.21
C SER A 170 0.73 -7.07 4.23
N LEU A 171 1.97 -7.05 3.75
CA LEU A 171 3.19 -7.15 4.54
C LEU A 171 3.28 -6.09 5.64
N TRP A 172 3.14 -4.80 5.30
CA TRP A 172 3.36 -3.70 6.24
C TRP A 172 2.27 -3.62 7.31
N ASP A 173 1.02 -3.82 6.91
CA ASP A 173 -0.08 -3.95 7.87
C ASP A 173 0.15 -5.10 8.86
N TRP A 174 0.71 -6.23 8.40
CA TRP A 174 1.01 -7.36 9.28
C TRP A 174 2.18 -7.05 10.20
N LEU A 175 3.27 -6.52 9.64
CA LEU A 175 4.50 -6.19 10.35
C LEU A 175 4.27 -5.11 11.43
N PHE A 176 3.42 -4.13 11.14
CA PHE A 176 3.16 -2.97 12.01
C PHE A 176 1.87 -3.04 12.81
N GLY A 177 1.14 -4.16 12.75
CA GLY A 177 -0.03 -4.39 13.59
C GLY A 177 -1.28 -3.61 13.16
N THR A 178 -1.41 -3.27 11.88
CA THR A 178 -2.59 -2.59 11.32
C THR A 178 -3.43 -3.49 10.41
N GLN A 179 -3.23 -4.82 10.46
CA GLN A 179 -4.13 -5.78 9.81
C GLN A 179 -5.52 -5.76 10.44
N PRO A 180 -6.60 -5.62 9.66
CA PRO A 180 -7.96 -5.73 10.21
C PRO A 180 -8.19 -7.14 10.75
N PRO A 181 -8.88 -7.29 11.90
CA PRO A 181 -9.07 -8.59 12.50
C PRO A 181 -9.85 -9.55 11.58
N LYS A 182 -9.47 -10.82 11.63
CA LYS A 182 -10.10 -11.88 10.81
C LYS A 182 -11.57 -12.11 11.16
N SER A 183 -11.96 -11.77 12.39
CA SER A 183 -13.35 -11.85 12.85
C SER A 183 -14.27 -10.81 12.22
N ASP A 184 -13.73 -9.75 11.61
CA ASP A 184 -14.57 -8.73 10.98
C ASP A 184 -15.31 -9.30 9.76
N ILE A 185 -16.59 -9.00 9.66
CA ILE A 185 -17.48 -9.51 8.62
C ILE A 185 -17.81 -8.38 7.65
N ILE A 186 -17.53 -8.61 6.36
CA ILE A 186 -18.00 -7.73 5.30
C ILE A 186 -19.45 -8.10 4.97
N ASN A 187 -20.37 -7.15 5.19
CA ASN A 187 -21.78 -7.35 4.89
C ASN A 187 -22.17 -6.86 3.49
N GLN A 188 -23.38 -7.21 3.05
CA GLN A 188 -23.89 -6.86 1.73
C GLN A 188 -24.04 -5.34 1.50
N SER A 189 -24.36 -4.57 2.54
CA SER A 189 -24.49 -3.11 2.44
C SER A 189 -23.14 -2.48 2.10
N MET A 190 -22.07 -2.93 2.76
CA MET A 190 -20.70 -2.49 2.46
C MET A 190 -20.33 -2.80 1.02
N LEU A 191 -20.56 -4.03 0.55
CA LEU A 191 -20.25 -4.43 -0.83
C LEU A 191 -21.04 -3.61 -1.87
N LYS A 192 -22.33 -3.40 -1.64
CA LYS A 192 -23.19 -2.60 -2.53
C LYS A 192 -22.70 -1.15 -2.62
N LYS A 193 -22.34 -0.53 -1.48
CA LYS A 193 -21.79 0.83 -1.47
C LYS A 193 -20.40 0.89 -2.13
N TYR A 194 -19.54 -0.09 -1.84
CA TYR A 194 -18.17 -0.13 -2.32
C TYR A 194 -18.04 -0.36 -3.83
N PHE A 195 -18.91 -1.19 -4.42
CA PHE A 195 -18.85 -1.54 -5.84
C PHE A 195 -19.97 -0.95 -6.71
N HIS A 196 -21.01 -0.37 -6.09
CA HIS A 196 -22.18 0.20 -6.76
C HIS A 196 -22.85 -0.73 -7.79
N LYS A 197 -22.81 -2.05 -7.57
CA LYS A 197 -23.50 -3.08 -8.38
C LYS A 197 -24.54 -3.82 -7.54
N THR A 198 -25.72 -4.00 -8.11
CA THR A 198 -26.90 -4.56 -7.42
C THR A 198 -26.84 -6.07 -7.19
N ASN A 199 -26.05 -6.81 -7.97
CA ASN A 199 -26.00 -8.28 -7.94
C ASN A 199 -24.57 -8.80 -7.79
N PHE A 200 -24.10 -8.96 -6.55
CA PHE A 200 -22.88 -9.73 -6.26
C PHE A 200 -23.27 -11.14 -5.82
N PRO A 201 -22.87 -12.19 -6.56
CA PRO A 201 -23.08 -13.56 -6.09
C PRO A 201 -22.24 -13.80 -4.83
N ILE A 202 -22.93 -14.15 -3.74
CA ILE A 202 -22.32 -14.65 -2.51
C ILE A 202 -21.81 -16.04 -2.82
N THR A 203 -20.52 -16.20 -3.06
CA THR A 203 -19.90 -17.49 -2.83
C THR A 203 -19.59 -17.58 -1.34
N ASN A 204 -19.96 -18.67 -0.68
CA ASN A 204 -19.72 -18.97 0.74
C ASN A 204 -18.22 -19.01 1.14
N GLN A 205 -17.32 -18.53 0.28
CA GLN A 205 -15.87 -18.47 0.51
C GLN A 205 -15.45 -17.23 1.32
N ASN A 206 -16.33 -16.23 1.51
CA ASN A 206 -16.02 -15.01 2.27
C ASN A 206 -15.87 -15.23 3.80
N GLN A 207 -16.07 -16.44 4.30
CA GLN A 207 -15.85 -16.79 5.71
C GLN A 207 -14.49 -17.45 5.99
N LYS A 208 -13.66 -17.73 4.97
CA LYS A 208 -12.38 -18.47 5.13
C LYS A 208 -11.18 -17.83 4.42
N LEU A 209 -11.04 -16.50 4.47
CA LEU A 209 -9.81 -15.80 4.06
C LEU A 209 -9.06 -15.22 5.27
#